data_AF-W1XJW9-F1
#
_entry.id   AF-W1XJW9-F1
#
_cell.length_a   1.000
_cell.length_b   1.000
_cell.length_c   1.000
_cell.angle_alpha   90.00
_cell.angle_beta   90.00
_cell.angle_gamma   90.00
#
_symmetry.space_group_name_H-M   'P 1'
#
loop_
_entity.id
_entity.type
_entity.pdbx_description
1 polymer ?
#
loop_
_entity_poly.entity_id
_entity_poly.type
_entity_poly.pdbx_seq_one_letter_code
_entity_poly.pdbx_strand_id
1 'polypeptide(L)' 'NDMVDISEIINNGKSDQYKDLDLYKALDELDETYKTIIILRYFEDMKINDIADILDENPNTVRALII' A
#
# COMPACT_ATOMS: atom_id res chain seq x y z
N ASN A 1 -18.87 28.86 -23.31
CA ASN A 1 -19.07 27.43 -23.61
C ASN A 1 -17.71 26.80 -23.43
N ASP A 2 -17.36 26.55 -22.18
CA ASP A 2 -16.00 26.13 -21.83
C ASP A 2 -15.81 24.71 -22.33
N MET A 3 -14.97 24.61 -23.37
CA MET A 3 -14.64 23.38 -24.03
C MET A 3 -13.79 22.57 -23.05
N VAL A 4 -14.41 21.60 -22.39
CA VAL A 4 -13.72 20.68 -21.49
C VAL A 4 -12.66 19.94 -22.30
N ASP A 5 -11.39 20.11 -21.92
CA ASP A 5 -10.28 19.44 -22.56
C ASP A 5 -10.37 17.94 -22.27
N ILE A 6 -10.78 17.18 -23.29
CA ILE A 6 -10.96 15.72 -23.22
C ILE A 6 -9.63 15.03 -22.85
N SER A 7 -8.49 15.67 -23.14
CA SER A 7 -7.14 15.21 -22.77
C SER A 7 -6.96 15.11 -21.26
N GLU A 8 -7.52 16.05 -20.49
CA GLU A 8 -7.38 16.14 -19.04
C GLU A 8 -8.21 15.05 -18.33
N ILE A 9 -9.40 14.74 -18.87
CA ILE A 9 -10.25 13.63 -18.38
C ILE A 9 -9.55 12.28 -18.56
N ILE A 10 -8.93 12.05 -19.73
CA ILE A 10 -8.25 10.79 -20.03
C ILE A 10 -6.98 10.63 -19.18
N ASN A 11 -6.26 11.72 -18.90
CA ASN A 11 -5.07 11.67 -18.05
C ASN A 11 -5.42 11.36 -16.58
N ASN A 12 -6.48 11.96 -16.03
CA ASN A 12 -6.86 11.70 -14.64
C ASN A 12 -7.32 10.25 -14.43
N GLY A 13 -8.17 9.71 -15.31
CA GLY A 13 -8.64 8.32 -15.19
C GLY A 13 -7.55 7.27 -15.46
N LYS A 14 -6.58 7.57 -16.32
CA LYS A 14 -5.43 6.66 -16.56
C LYS A 14 -4.37 6.75 -15.47
N SER A 15 -4.08 7.93 -14.94
CA SER A 15 -3.06 8.10 -13.89
C SER A 15 -3.42 7.35 -12.62
N ASP A 16 -4.69 7.35 -12.21
CA ASP A 16 -5.14 6.61 -11.02
C ASP A 16 -5.05 5.09 -11.25
N GLN A 17 -5.48 4.60 -12.43
CA GLN A 17 -5.35 3.18 -12.78
C GLN A 17 -3.90 2.72 -12.86
N TYR A 18 -2.99 3.53 -13.40
CA TYR A 18 -1.55 3.21 -13.44
C TYR A 18 -0.92 3.21 -12.03
N LYS A 19 -1.32 4.13 -11.15
CA LYS A 19 -0.88 4.14 -9.75
C LYS A 19 -1.34 2.90 -8.99
N ASP A 20 -2.59 2.50 -9.16
CA ASP A 20 -3.13 1.29 -8.53
C ASP A 20 -2.39 0.05 -9.07
N LEU A 21 -2.18 -0.04 -10.38
CA LEU A 21 -1.44 -1.14 -11.00
C LEU A 21 -0.01 -1.26 -10.46
N ASP A 22 0.70 -0.13 -10.32
CA ASP A 22 2.05 -0.10 -9.78
C ASP A 22 2.09 -0.45 -8.29
N LEU A 23 1.08 -0.02 -7.51
CA LEU A 23 0.94 -0.40 -6.11
C LEU A 23 0.69 -1.91 -5.96
N TYR A 24 -0.23 -2.49 -6.74
CA TYR A 24 -0.49 -3.92 -6.71
C TYR A 24 0.72 -4.74 -7.12
N LYS A 25 1.48 -4.30 -8.13
CA LYS A 25 2.75 -4.94 -8.50
C LYS A 25 3.78 -4.87 -7.38
N ALA A 26 3.96 -3.70 -6.77
CA ALA A 26 4.87 -3.55 -5.65
C ALA A 26 4.47 -4.46 -4.47
N LEU A 27 3.17 -4.59 -4.19
CA LEU A 27 2.65 -5.50 -3.17
C LEU A 27 2.82 -6.98 -3.52
N ASP A 28 2.90 -7.33 -4.81
CA ASP A 28 3.18 -8.69 -5.28
C ASP A 28 4.69 -9.02 -5.29
N GLU A 29 5.55 -7.99 -5.38
CA GLU A 29 7.00 -8.12 -5.26
C GLU A 29 7.48 -8.15 -3.81
N LEU A 30 6.62 -7.75 -2.86
CA LEU A 30 6.90 -7.83 -1.43
C LEU A 30 6.82 -9.27 -0.94
N ASP A 31 7.75 -9.62 -0.05
CA ASP A 31 7.73 -10.91 0.63
C ASP A 31 6.46 -11.05 1.49
N GLU A 32 5.99 -12.28 1.69
CA GLU A 32 4.68 -12.56 2.29
C GLU A 32 4.51 -11.91 3.68
N THR A 33 5.61 -11.86 4.43
CA THR A 33 5.70 -11.17 5.73
C THR A 33 5.43 -9.67 5.61
N TYR A 34 6.01 -8.98 4.62
CA TYR A 34 5.78 -7.54 4.43
C TYR A 34 4.34 -7.24 4.04
N LYS A 35 3.78 -8.04 3.13
CA LYS A 35 2.38 -7.91 2.70
C LYS A 35 1.45 -8.07 3.90
N THR A 36 1.72 -9.04 4.76
CA THR A 36 0.96 -9.28 6.00
C THR A 36 1.04 -8.08 6.94
N ILE A 37 2.23 -7.52 7.18
CA ILE A 37 2.41 -6.34 8.04
C ILE A 37 1.61 -5.14 7.52
N ILE A 38 1.67 -4.87 6.21
CA ILE A 38 0.95 -3.74 5.59
C ILE A 38 -0.56 -3.94 5.74
N ILE A 39 -1.08 -5.14 5.49
CA ILE A 39 -2.51 -5.44 5.65
C ILE A 39 -2.95 -5.19 7.08
N LEU A 40 -2.29 -5.82 8.06
CA LEU A 40 -2.66 -5.68 9.46
C LEU A 40 -2.54 -4.23 9.95
N ARG A 41 -1.52 -3.49 9.51
CA ARG A 41 -1.29 -2.12 9.98
C ARG A 41 -2.28 -1.12 9.40
N TYR A 42 -2.57 -1.20 8.10
CA TYR A 42 -3.31 -0.16 7.38
C TYR A 42 -4.77 -0.52 7.10
N PHE A 43 -5.10 -1.79 6.94
CA PHE A 43 -6.47 -2.23 6.68
C PHE A 43 -7.20 -2.61 7.97
N GLU A 44 -6.51 -3.24 8.92
CA GLU A 44 -7.07 -3.64 10.22
C GLU A 44 -6.76 -2.65 11.37
N ASP A 45 -5.99 -1.59 11.09
CA ASP A 45 -5.53 -0.57 12.05
C ASP A 45 -4.87 -1.13 13.32
N MET A 46 -4.16 -2.27 13.19
CA MET A 46 -3.47 -2.89 14.32
C MET A 46 -2.24 -2.10 14.75
N LYS A 47 -1.88 -2.18 16.04
CA LYS A 47 -0.65 -1.53 16.53
C LYS A 47 0.57 -2.37 16.16
N ILE A 48 1.72 -1.72 15.98
CA ILE A 48 3.00 -2.39 15.64
C ILE A 48 3.34 -3.50 16.63
N ASN A 49 3.09 -3.29 17.93
CA ASN A 49 3.36 -4.30 18.95
C ASN A 49 2.45 -5.52 18.79
N ASP A 50 1.17 -5.33 18.51
CA ASP A 50 0.21 -6.43 18.32
C ASP A 50 0.57 -7.24 17.06
N ILE A 51 1.05 -6.57 16.00
CA ILE A 51 1.53 -7.23 14.77
C ILE A 51 2.81 -8.03 15.05
N ALA A 52 3.74 -7.48 15.84
CA ALA A 52 4.97 -8.15 16.22
C ALA A 52 4.69 -9.41 17.05
N ASP A 53 3.73 -9.35 17.97
CA ASP A 53 3.29 -10.51 18.75
C ASP A 53 2.64 -11.60 17.88
N ILE A 54 1.88 -11.22 16.84
CA ILE A 54 1.26 -12.16 15.89
C ILE A 54 2.31 -12.86 15.02
N LEU A 55 3.34 -12.13 14.60
CA LEU A 55 4.39 -12.63 13.72
C LEU A 55 5.55 -13.30 14.48
N ASP A 56 5.51 -13.31 15.82
CA ASP A 56 6.61 -13.73 16.70
C ASP A 56 7.95 -13.03 16.37
N GLU A 57 7.85 -11.74 16.04
CA GLU A 57 8.95 -10.91 15.59
C GLU A 57 9.25 -9.76 16.56
N ASN A 58 10.42 -9.15 16.45
CA ASN A 58 10.73 -7.98 17.25
C ASN A 58 9.94 -6.74 16.74
N PRO A 59 9.29 -5.94 17.63
CA PRO A 59 8.63 -4.71 17.22
C PRO A 59 9.54 -3.72 16.48
N ASN A 60 10.85 -3.74 16.74
CA ASN A 60 11.83 -2.94 16.00
C ASN A 60 12.04 -3.45 14.58
N THR A 61 12.01 -4.77 14.37
CA THR A 61 12.04 -5.38 13.04
C THR A 61 10.81 -4.92 12.27
N VAL A 62 9.59 -5.14 12.80
CA VAL A 62 8.34 -4.73 12.16
C VAL A 62 8.33 -3.23 11.83
N ARG A 63 8.86 -2.39 12.73
CA ARG A 63 8.96 -0.95 12.51
C ARG A 63 9.90 -0.60 11.35
N ALA A 64 11.03 -1.28 11.22
CA ALA A 64 11.98 -1.08 10.11
C ALA A 64 11.43 -1.54 8.75
N LEU A 65 10.37 -2.35 8.74
CA LEU A 65 9.68 -2.76 7.51
C LEU A 65 8.63 -1.73 7.06
N ILE A 66 8.23 -0.82 7.95
CA ILE A 66 7.23 0.23 7.69
C ILE A 66 7.90 1.59 7.41
N ILE A 67 9.02 1.88 8.08
CA ILE A 67 9.77 3.15 8.01
C ILE A 67 10.88 3.07 6.98
#